data_AF-A0A961MN49-F1
#
_entry.id   AF-A0A961MN49-F1
#
_cell.length_a   1.000
_cell.length_b   1.000
_cell.length_c   1.000
_cell.angle_alpha   90.00
_cell.angle_beta   90.00
_cell.angle_gamma   90.00
#
_symmetry.space_group_name_H-M   'P 1'
#
loop_
_entity.id
_entity.type
_entity.pdbx_description
1 polymer ?
#
loop_
_entity_poly.entity_id
_entity_poly.type
_entity_poly.pdbx_seq_one_letter_code
_entity_poly.pdbx_strand_id
1 'polypeptide(L)'
;SQSLEALIRQLPEGSFSDRAEVVAAIAATLDERAVGVLEALGEGDLHQRKADGAILKVTGRGSKARAFDPLTGEELGPVPARSTTAIKVNNALRRAVRSGIATLTLMHRDPTRRLAAANAAFQSADPDQLEALGAALAAEQDASVAEAIAQAQAAALLASDADPALRVEAIETVRARGGRDALAVLTPLRASEVPLIAEAAAAAVAEIERSQAMWARAQNVWFGLSLGSVLLLAAVGLGITFGVMGVINMAHGELIMLGAYTTFVTQELIRGHAPGLFDWSLAIAAPLAFLVAGGIGVAMERGIVRHLYGRPLETLLATWGVSLILQQTVRSVFGPTNREVGNP
;
A
#
# COMPACT_ATOMS: atom_id res chain seq x y z
N SER A 1 -9.09 38.16 -16.05
CA SER A 1 -9.14 37.34 -14.82
C SER A 1 -8.25 38.02 -13.77
N GLN A 2 -8.71 38.10 -12.52
CA GLN A 2 -7.82 38.50 -11.42
C GLN A 2 -6.71 37.45 -11.27
N SER A 3 -5.50 37.84 -10.86
CA SER A 3 -4.44 36.85 -10.62
C SER A 3 -4.71 36.06 -9.35
N LEU A 4 -4.18 34.83 -9.26
CA LEU A 4 -4.32 33.99 -8.06
C LEU A 4 -3.85 34.74 -6.80
N GLU A 5 -2.73 35.44 -6.89
CA GLU A 5 -2.15 36.20 -5.78
C GLU A 5 -3.06 37.36 -5.34
N ALA A 6 -3.82 37.96 -6.26
CA ALA A 6 -4.78 39.00 -5.94
C ALA A 6 -6.00 38.43 -5.20
N LEU A 7 -6.48 37.25 -5.59
CA LEU A 7 -7.59 36.56 -4.93
C LEU A 7 -7.20 36.10 -3.51
N ILE A 8 -5.99 35.56 -3.35
CA ILE A 8 -5.48 35.12 -2.04
C ILE A 8 -5.42 36.28 -1.05
N ARG A 9 -5.05 37.49 -1.50
CA ARG A 9 -5.02 38.68 -0.66
C ARG A 9 -6.40 39.15 -0.18
N GLN A 10 -7.47 38.72 -0.83
CA GLN A 10 -8.86 39.06 -0.44
C GLN A 10 -9.40 38.12 0.65
N LEU A 11 -8.80 36.95 0.87
CA LEU A 11 -9.26 35.97 1.87
C LEU A 11 -9.41 36.49 3.32
N PRO A 12 -8.60 37.44 3.81
CA PRO A 12 -8.79 38.02 5.15
C PRO A 12 -10.01 38.94 5.25
N GLU A 13 -10.50 39.47 4.13
CA GLU A 13 -11.54 40.49 4.08
C GLU A 13 -12.95 39.85 4.10
N GLY A 14 -13.96 40.67 4.34
CA GLY A 14 -15.37 40.27 4.20
C GLY A 14 -15.91 39.28 5.23
N SER A 15 -17.17 38.89 4.98
CA SER A 15 -17.91 37.86 5.70
C SER A 15 -17.46 36.44 5.30
N PHE A 16 -17.93 35.40 6.01
CA PHE A 16 -17.68 34.01 5.59
C PHE A 16 -18.28 33.68 4.22
N SER A 17 -19.36 34.37 3.82
CA SER A 17 -19.98 34.21 2.50
C SER A 17 -19.08 34.80 1.42
N ASP A 18 -18.59 36.02 1.64
CA ASP A 18 -17.68 36.72 0.72
C ASP A 18 -16.40 35.89 0.49
N ARG A 19 -15.87 35.29 1.56
CA ARG A 19 -14.72 34.38 1.47
C ARG A 19 -15.02 33.10 0.68
N ALA A 20 -16.24 32.57 0.75
CA ALA A 20 -16.63 31.41 -0.04
C ALA A 20 -16.67 31.75 -1.54
N GLU A 21 -17.11 32.96 -1.90
CA GLU A 21 -17.03 33.46 -3.28
C GLU A 21 -15.58 33.61 -3.76
N VAL A 22 -14.68 34.13 -2.89
CA VAL A 22 -13.24 34.19 -3.20
C VAL A 22 -12.66 32.79 -3.41
N VAL A 23 -13.04 31.81 -2.58
CA VAL A 23 -12.60 30.41 -2.75
C VAL A 23 -13.09 29.83 -4.08
N ALA A 24 -14.33 30.10 -4.48
CA ALA A 24 -14.85 29.68 -5.79
C ALA A 24 -14.09 30.35 -6.94
N ALA A 25 -13.79 31.65 -6.82
CA ALA A 25 -12.98 32.37 -7.81
C ALA A 25 -11.55 31.83 -7.90
N ILE A 26 -10.93 31.45 -6.77
CA ILE A 26 -9.63 30.78 -6.73
C ILE A 26 -9.71 29.44 -7.46
N ALA A 27 -10.71 28.61 -7.17
CA ALA A 27 -10.89 27.31 -7.83
C ALA A 27 -11.07 27.45 -9.35
N ALA A 28 -11.80 28.48 -9.80
CA ALA A 28 -11.99 28.78 -11.22
C ALA A 28 -10.70 29.17 -11.97
N THR A 29 -9.61 29.50 -11.28
CA THR A 29 -8.32 29.77 -11.93
C THR A 29 -7.66 28.53 -12.50
N LEU A 30 -8.01 27.33 -12.00
CA LEU A 30 -7.35 26.06 -12.33
C LEU A 30 -5.83 26.06 -12.10
N ASP A 31 -5.34 26.95 -11.22
CA ASP A 31 -3.93 27.00 -10.85
C ASP A 31 -3.66 26.01 -9.70
N GLU A 32 -2.79 25.03 -9.95
CA GLU A 32 -2.46 23.96 -9.00
C GLU A 32 -1.91 24.48 -7.67
N ARG A 33 -1.23 25.64 -7.69
CA ARG A 33 -0.65 26.25 -6.48
C ARG A 33 -1.73 26.65 -5.48
N ALA A 34 -2.97 26.84 -5.94
CA ALA A 34 -4.10 27.18 -5.08
C ALA A 34 -4.50 26.04 -4.13
N VAL A 35 -4.20 24.78 -4.45
CA VAL A 35 -4.58 23.63 -3.61
C VAL A 35 -3.97 23.77 -2.21
N GLY A 36 -2.66 24.04 -2.11
CA GLY A 36 -1.99 24.20 -0.81
C GLY A 36 -2.53 25.37 0.02
N VAL A 37 -2.99 26.44 -0.64
CA VAL A 37 -3.61 27.59 0.01
C VAL A 37 -4.98 27.23 0.57
N LEU A 38 -5.81 26.55 -0.23
CA LEU A 38 -7.16 26.14 0.16
C LEU A 38 -7.12 25.08 1.27
N GLU A 39 -6.19 24.12 1.21
CA GLU A 39 -5.97 23.14 2.29
C GLU A 39 -5.63 23.85 3.61
N ALA A 40 -4.66 24.76 3.60
CA ALA A 40 -4.28 25.53 4.77
C ALA A 40 -5.45 26.39 5.31
N LEU A 41 -6.30 26.93 4.43
CA LEU A 41 -7.49 27.65 4.84
C LEU A 41 -8.50 26.71 5.52
N GLY A 42 -8.77 25.53 4.94
CA GLY A 42 -9.70 24.54 5.48
C GLY A 42 -9.30 24.03 6.87
N GLU A 43 -7.99 23.82 7.06
CA GLU A 43 -7.37 23.42 8.33
C GLU A 43 -7.39 24.55 9.38
N GLY A 44 -7.52 25.80 8.95
CA GLY A 44 -7.46 26.99 9.82
C GLY A 44 -6.03 27.45 10.10
N ASP A 45 -5.07 26.98 9.32
CA ASP A 45 -3.63 27.28 9.41
C ASP A 45 -3.23 28.48 8.54
N LEU A 46 -4.16 29.05 7.76
CA LEU A 46 -3.91 30.23 6.95
C LEU A 46 -3.99 31.52 7.78
N HIS A 47 -2.93 32.31 7.76
CA HIS A 47 -2.76 33.50 8.57
C HIS A 47 -2.32 34.71 7.74
N GLN A 48 -2.72 35.91 8.15
CA GLN A 48 -2.21 37.17 7.61
C GLN A 48 -1.14 37.78 8.53
N ARG A 49 0.03 38.10 7.99
CA ARG A 49 1.11 38.79 8.70
C ARG A 49 0.78 40.28 8.85
N LYS A 50 0.89 40.81 10.07
CA LYS A 50 0.51 42.20 10.39
C LYS A 50 1.46 43.26 9.81
N ALA A 51 2.72 42.89 9.56
CA ALA A 51 3.73 43.84 9.12
C ALA A 51 3.55 44.29 7.65
N ASP A 52 3.13 43.38 6.78
CA ASP A 52 3.10 43.57 5.32
C ASP A 52 1.83 43.01 4.65
N GLY A 53 0.90 42.45 5.43
CA GLY A 53 -0.33 41.85 4.92
C GLY A 53 -0.15 40.51 4.21
N ALA A 54 1.05 39.91 4.23
CA ALA A 54 1.33 38.66 3.53
C ALA A 54 0.52 37.48 4.10
N ILE A 55 0.08 36.58 3.22
CA ILE A 55 -0.65 35.37 3.58
C ILE A 55 0.34 34.22 3.75
N LEU A 56 0.28 33.55 4.90
CA LEU A 56 1.23 32.52 5.32
C LEU A 56 0.47 31.29 5.81
N LYS A 57 0.99 30.08 5.54
CA LYS A 57 0.57 28.87 6.27
C LYS A 57 1.38 28.82 7.56
N VAL A 58 0.72 28.71 8.71
CA VAL A 58 1.39 28.64 10.01
C VAL A 58 1.08 27.30 10.66
N THR A 59 2.11 26.49 10.90
CA THR A 59 1.97 25.21 11.60
C THR A 59 2.65 25.25 12.97
N GLY A 60 2.13 24.45 13.91
CA GLY A 60 2.60 24.43 15.29
C GLY A 60 2.02 25.55 16.17
N ARG A 61 2.37 25.57 17.47
CA ARG A 61 1.87 26.56 18.44
C ARG A 61 3.00 27.15 19.29
N GLY A 62 2.79 28.39 19.73
CA GLY A 62 3.69 29.07 20.66
C GLY A 62 5.11 29.26 20.08
N SER A 63 6.13 28.86 20.84
CA SER A 63 7.54 28.95 20.43
C SER A 63 7.95 27.99 19.32
N LYS A 64 7.09 27.02 18.97
CA LYS A 64 7.31 26.06 17.87
C LYS A 64 6.61 26.46 16.57
N ALA A 65 5.92 27.60 16.53
CA ALA A 65 5.22 28.04 15.33
C ALA A 65 6.21 28.34 14.18
N ARG A 66 5.94 27.78 13.01
CA ARG A 66 6.70 27.96 11.77
C ARG A 66 5.78 28.47 10.68
N ALA A 67 6.28 29.41 9.88
CA ALA A 67 5.58 29.94 8.72
C ALA A 67 6.11 29.29 7.44
N PHE A 68 5.20 29.04 6.51
CA PHE A 68 5.46 28.52 5.19
C PHE A 68 4.75 29.39 4.15
N ASP A 69 5.35 29.51 2.97
CA ASP A 69 4.65 30.07 1.82
C ASP A 69 3.53 29.09 1.39
N PRO A 70 2.26 29.53 1.33
CA PRO A 70 1.14 28.63 1.03
C PRO A 70 1.07 28.20 -0.45
N LEU A 71 1.79 28.87 -1.35
CA LEU A 71 1.85 28.52 -2.78
C LEU A 71 3.00 27.56 -3.10
N THR A 72 4.17 27.74 -2.47
CA THR A 72 5.37 26.94 -2.76
C THR A 72 5.67 25.88 -1.70
N GLY A 73 5.15 26.03 -0.49
CA GLY A 73 5.47 25.18 0.66
C GLY A 73 6.84 25.45 1.28
N GLU A 74 7.55 26.49 0.83
CA GLU A 74 8.88 26.85 1.35
C GLU A 74 8.80 27.33 2.81
N GLU A 75 9.71 26.87 3.68
CA GLU A 75 9.78 27.31 5.07
C GLU A 75 10.34 28.73 5.16
N LEU A 76 9.53 29.65 5.69
CA LEU A 76 9.89 31.07 5.91
C LEU A 76 10.45 31.31 7.32
N GLY A 77 10.50 30.28 8.16
CA GLY A 77 11.11 30.28 9.48
C GLY A 77 10.14 30.49 10.65
N PRO A 78 10.65 30.71 11.88
CA PRO A 78 9.82 30.88 13.08
C PRO A 78 8.97 32.16 13.02
N VAL A 79 7.69 32.05 13.37
CA VAL A 79 6.78 33.20 13.40
C VAL A 79 6.18 33.40 14.80
N PRO A 80 6.34 34.58 15.43
CA PRO A 80 5.70 34.86 16.71
C PRO A 80 4.17 34.86 16.58
N ALA A 81 3.45 34.19 17.48
CA ALA A 81 1.99 34.11 17.44
C ALA A 81 1.28 35.49 17.43
N ARG A 82 1.93 36.56 17.91
CA ARG A 82 1.37 37.92 17.93
C ARG A 82 1.53 38.68 16.60
N SER A 83 2.43 38.24 15.71
CA SER A 83 2.73 38.93 14.45
C SER A 83 1.81 38.53 13.31
N THR A 84 0.96 37.52 13.51
CA THR A 84 0.00 37.06 12.52
C THR A 84 -1.43 37.05 13.08
N THR A 85 -2.42 37.06 12.19
CA THR A 85 -3.84 36.95 12.50
C THR A 85 -4.42 35.78 11.71
N ALA A 86 -5.03 34.80 12.39
CA ALA A 86 -5.62 33.64 11.75
C ALA A 86 -6.86 34.02 10.92
N ILE A 87 -6.95 33.47 9.70
CA ILE A 87 -8.13 33.61 8.85
C ILE A 87 -9.15 32.57 9.32
N LYS A 88 -10.15 33.03 10.08
CA LYS A 88 -11.17 32.14 10.64
C LYS A 88 -11.96 31.45 9.54
N VAL A 89 -12.35 30.19 9.80
CA VAL A 89 -13.24 29.40 8.95
C VAL A 89 -14.41 28.82 9.75
N ASN A 90 -15.59 28.76 9.12
CA ASN A 90 -16.77 28.09 9.65
C ASN A 90 -17.07 26.82 8.82
N ASN A 91 -18.10 26.06 9.19
CA ASN A 91 -18.44 24.82 8.48
C ASN A 91 -18.86 25.04 7.02
N ALA A 92 -19.55 26.15 6.72
CA ALA A 92 -19.92 26.49 5.35
C ALA A 92 -18.70 26.78 4.47
N LEU A 93 -17.77 27.61 4.95
CA LEU A 93 -16.53 27.92 4.25
C LEU A 93 -15.64 26.68 4.08
N ARG A 94 -15.59 25.77 5.06
CA ARG A 94 -14.89 24.49 4.90
C ARG A 94 -15.47 23.61 3.79
N ARG A 95 -16.80 23.63 3.57
CA ARG A 95 -17.42 22.92 2.44
C ARG A 95 -17.05 23.57 1.11
N ALA A 96 -17.11 24.90 1.03
CA ALA A 96 -16.69 25.64 -0.16
C ALA A 96 -15.21 25.37 -0.51
N VAL A 97 -14.33 25.32 0.50
CA VAL A 97 -12.92 24.95 0.35
C VAL A 97 -12.77 23.52 -0.20
N ARG A 98 -13.48 22.54 0.35
CA ARG A 98 -13.45 21.15 -0.14
C ARG A 98 -13.91 21.05 -1.61
N SER A 99 -15.01 21.72 -1.96
CA SER A 99 -15.51 21.77 -3.34
C SER A 99 -14.51 22.47 -4.29
N GLY A 100 -13.87 23.56 -3.84
CA GLY A 100 -12.83 24.24 -4.60
C GLY A 100 -11.59 23.37 -4.86
N ILE A 101 -11.11 22.64 -3.83
CA ILE A 101 -10.01 21.68 -3.96
C ILE A 101 -10.39 20.55 -4.94
N ALA A 102 -11.60 20.00 -4.81
CA ALA A 102 -12.10 18.97 -5.73
C ALA A 102 -12.07 19.47 -7.18
N THR A 103 -12.54 20.69 -7.44
CA THR A 103 -12.50 21.30 -8.78
C THR A 103 -11.06 21.41 -9.32
N LEU A 104 -10.13 21.95 -8.53
CA LEU A 104 -8.73 22.12 -8.93
C LEU A 104 -8.03 20.79 -9.24
N THR A 105 -8.32 19.75 -8.46
CA THR A 105 -7.66 18.44 -8.57
C THR A 105 -8.30 17.54 -9.64
N LEU A 106 -9.63 17.58 -9.79
CA LEU A 106 -10.36 16.83 -10.80
C LEU A 106 -10.23 17.41 -12.21
N MET A 107 -9.94 18.72 -12.35
CA MET A 107 -9.73 19.37 -13.65
C MET A 107 -8.25 19.58 -13.99
N HIS A 108 -7.37 18.85 -13.30
CA HIS A 108 -5.93 18.95 -13.46
C HIS A 108 -5.47 18.56 -14.87
N ARG A 109 -4.38 19.15 -15.40
CA ARG A 109 -3.89 18.86 -16.77
C ARG A 109 -3.36 17.42 -16.94
N ASP A 110 -2.62 16.94 -15.96
CA ASP A 110 -2.12 15.55 -15.89
C ASP A 110 -3.23 14.54 -15.54
N PRO A 111 -3.52 13.54 -16.39
CA PRO A 111 -4.53 12.52 -16.14
C PRO A 111 -4.23 11.67 -14.90
N THR A 112 -2.96 11.46 -14.56
CA THR A 112 -2.58 10.66 -13.38
C THR A 112 -3.05 11.32 -12.08
N ARG A 113 -2.95 12.65 -12.02
CA ARG A 113 -3.42 13.44 -10.88
C ARG A 113 -4.94 13.51 -10.81
N ARG A 114 -5.63 13.62 -11.96
CA ARG A 114 -7.09 13.52 -12.01
C ARG A 114 -7.59 12.16 -11.54
N LEU A 115 -6.93 11.07 -11.95
CA LEU A 115 -7.24 9.72 -11.50
C LEU A 115 -7.06 9.56 -9.98
N ALA A 116 -5.96 10.08 -9.43
CA ALA A 116 -5.72 10.09 -7.99
C ALA A 116 -6.80 10.90 -7.24
N ALA A 117 -7.20 12.06 -7.77
CA ALA A 117 -8.27 12.88 -7.21
C ALA A 117 -9.63 12.16 -7.24
N ALA A 118 -9.97 11.48 -8.35
CA ALA A 118 -11.19 10.69 -8.46
C ALA A 118 -11.21 9.52 -7.46
N ASN A 119 -10.08 8.83 -7.27
CA ASN A 119 -9.98 7.77 -6.27
C ASN A 119 -10.11 8.29 -4.83
N ALA A 120 -9.53 9.46 -4.51
CA ALA A 120 -9.70 10.09 -3.22
C ALA A 120 -11.17 10.53 -2.97
N ALA A 121 -11.82 11.09 -3.99
CA ALA A 121 -13.23 11.45 -3.95
C ALA A 121 -14.12 10.22 -3.69
N PHE A 122 -13.86 9.11 -4.40
CA PHE A 122 -14.54 7.83 -4.18
C PHE A 122 -14.44 7.36 -2.72
N GLN A 123 -13.24 7.40 -2.13
CA GLN A 123 -13.02 6.96 -0.75
C GLN A 123 -13.71 7.87 0.28
N SER A 124 -13.79 9.17 0.00
CA SER A 124 -14.49 10.12 0.88
C SER A 124 -16.01 10.01 0.79
N ALA A 125 -16.53 9.64 -0.39
CA ALA A 125 -17.95 9.58 -0.71
C ALA A 125 -18.72 10.85 -0.26
N ASP A 126 -18.10 12.04 -0.40
CA ASP A 126 -18.66 13.30 0.09
C ASP A 126 -19.75 13.84 -0.86
N PRO A 127 -21.03 13.94 -0.41
CA PRO A 127 -22.12 14.48 -1.22
C PRO A 127 -21.88 15.92 -1.70
N ASP A 128 -21.09 16.71 -0.96
CA ASP A 128 -20.77 18.10 -1.31
C ASP A 128 -19.94 18.18 -2.62
N GLN A 129 -19.38 17.06 -3.10
CA GLN A 129 -18.57 16.99 -4.33
C GLN A 129 -19.36 16.61 -5.59
N LEU A 130 -20.65 16.28 -5.49
CA LEU A 130 -21.46 15.77 -6.61
C LEU A 130 -21.44 16.69 -7.84
N GLU A 131 -21.53 18.00 -7.62
CA GLU A 131 -21.50 19.01 -8.70
C GLU A 131 -20.13 19.08 -9.37
N ALA A 132 -19.05 19.11 -8.58
CA ALA A 132 -17.67 19.13 -9.09
C ALA A 132 -17.32 17.86 -9.87
N LEU A 133 -17.76 16.69 -9.37
CA LEU A 133 -17.59 15.40 -10.05
C LEU A 133 -18.38 15.35 -11.37
N GLY A 134 -19.61 15.86 -11.39
CA GLY A 134 -20.40 15.95 -12.62
C GLY A 134 -19.77 16.87 -13.68
N ALA A 135 -19.27 18.03 -13.27
CA ALA A 135 -18.57 18.95 -14.16
C ALA A 135 -17.26 18.35 -14.70
N ALA A 136 -16.49 17.67 -13.85
CA ALA A 136 -15.26 17.00 -14.25
C ALA A 136 -15.54 15.84 -15.22
N LEU A 137 -16.57 15.03 -14.96
CA LEU A 137 -16.95 13.93 -15.84
C LEU A 137 -17.36 14.42 -17.23
N ALA A 138 -18.10 15.54 -17.30
CA ALA A 138 -18.52 16.13 -18.57
C ALA A 138 -17.35 16.71 -19.39
N ALA A 139 -16.27 17.14 -18.73
CA ALA A 139 -15.08 17.69 -19.37
C ALA A 139 -14.00 16.64 -19.68
N GLU A 140 -14.10 15.43 -19.11
CA GLU A 140 -13.08 14.39 -19.20
C GLU A 140 -13.02 13.74 -20.59
N GLN A 141 -11.81 13.45 -21.05
CA GLN A 141 -11.55 12.81 -22.35
C GLN A 141 -10.87 11.44 -22.19
N ASP A 142 -10.15 11.23 -21.09
CA ASP A 142 -9.53 9.94 -20.80
C ASP A 142 -10.57 8.96 -20.24
N ALA A 143 -10.74 7.82 -20.90
CA ALA A 143 -11.75 6.82 -20.54
C ALA A 143 -11.54 6.24 -19.13
N SER A 144 -10.29 6.04 -18.70
CA SER A 144 -9.97 5.48 -17.39
C SER A 144 -10.26 6.48 -16.27
N VAL A 145 -9.96 7.76 -16.50
CA VAL A 145 -10.26 8.85 -15.56
C VAL A 145 -11.78 9.07 -15.49
N ALA A 146 -12.47 9.06 -16.64
CA ALA A 146 -13.92 9.23 -16.70
C ALA A 146 -14.63 8.12 -15.91
N GLU A 147 -14.20 6.87 -16.07
CA GLU A 147 -14.72 5.75 -15.29
C GLU A 147 -14.51 5.95 -13.78
N ALA A 148 -13.32 6.37 -13.37
CA ALA A 148 -13.02 6.63 -11.96
C ALA A 148 -13.85 7.79 -11.38
N ILE A 149 -14.07 8.87 -12.14
CA ILE A 149 -14.92 9.99 -11.75
C ILE A 149 -16.39 9.55 -11.63
N ALA A 150 -16.89 8.75 -12.57
CA ALA A 150 -18.25 8.20 -12.53
C ALA A 150 -18.45 7.31 -11.30
N GLN A 151 -17.47 6.47 -10.96
CA GLN A 151 -17.48 5.67 -9.74
C GLN A 151 -17.48 6.55 -8.48
N ALA A 152 -16.67 7.61 -8.44
CA ALA A 152 -16.63 8.55 -7.32
C ALA A 152 -17.95 9.30 -7.15
N GLN A 153 -18.57 9.73 -8.26
CA GLN A 153 -19.89 10.34 -8.27
C GLN A 153 -20.95 9.38 -7.75
N ALA A 154 -20.91 8.11 -8.17
CA ALA A 154 -21.80 7.08 -7.65
C ALA A 154 -21.64 6.90 -6.14
N ALA A 155 -20.40 6.81 -5.62
CA ALA A 155 -20.16 6.72 -4.18
C ALA A 155 -20.71 7.93 -3.40
N ALA A 156 -20.51 9.15 -3.90
CA ALA A 156 -21.07 10.37 -3.30
C ALA A 156 -22.62 10.39 -3.35
N LEU A 157 -23.22 9.88 -4.42
CA LEU A 157 -24.68 9.77 -4.57
C LEU A 157 -25.27 8.76 -3.56
N LEU A 158 -24.53 7.70 -3.25
CA LEU A 158 -24.94 6.72 -2.24
C LEU A 158 -24.94 7.31 -0.83
N ALA A 159 -24.10 8.32 -0.56
CA ALA A 159 -24.05 9.01 0.72
C ALA A 159 -25.05 10.18 0.83
N SER A 160 -25.70 10.57 -0.27
CA SER A 160 -26.67 11.66 -0.30
C SER A 160 -28.11 11.20 -0.08
N ASP A 161 -29.02 12.16 0.09
CA ASP A 161 -30.47 11.94 0.19
C ASP A 161 -31.15 11.83 -1.19
N ALA A 162 -30.44 11.24 -2.17
CA ALA A 162 -30.94 11.09 -3.53
C ALA A 162 -32.07 10.05 -3.61
N ASP A 163 -32.83 10.11 -4.71
CA ASP A 163 -33.91 9.16 -4.98
C ASP A 163 -33.42 7.70 -4.86
N PRO A 164 -34.19 6.81 -4.19
CA PRO A 164 -33.78 5.43 -4.01
C PRO A 164 -33.45 4.68 -5.31
N ALA A 165 -34.13 4.96 -6.42
CA ALA A 165 -33.84 4.31 -7.70
C ALA A 165 -32.47 4.72 -8.25
N LEU A 166 -32.12 6.02 -8.15
CA LEU A 166 -30.80 6.51 -8.53
C LEU A 166 -29.69 5.94 -7.65
N ARG A 167 -29.96 5.76 -6.35
CA ARG A 167 -29.00 5.11 -5.44
C ARG A 167 -28.79 3.63 -5.81
N VAL A 168 -29.82 2.91 -6.25
CA VAL A 168 -29.63 1.54 -6.76
C VAL A 168 -28.79 1.51 -8.04
N GLU A 169 -28.98 2.44 -8.96
CA GLU A 169 -28.12 2.55 -10.15
C GLU A 169 -26.66 2.84 -9.76
N ALA A 170 -26.43 3.71 -8.78
CA ALA A 170 -25.09 3.98 -8.26
C ALA A 170 -24.45 2.75 -7.58
N ILE A 171 -25.23 1.87 -6.94
CA ILE A 171 -24.71 0.60 -6.39
C ILE A 171 -24.08 -0.25 -7.50
N GLU A 172 -24.69 -0.32 -8.68
CA GLU A 172 -24.15 -1.08 -9.81
C GLU A 172 -22.81 -0.51 -10.30
N THR A 173 -22.69 0.82 -10.38
CA THR A 173 -21.44 1.48 -10.75
C THR A 173 -20.33 1.23 -9.72
N VAL A 174 -20.65 1.29 -8.42
CA VAL A 174 -19.70 0.97 -7.34
C VAL A 174 -19.35 -0.51 -7.32
N ARG A 175 -20.31 -1.40 -7.63
CA ARG A 175 -20.10 -2.84 -7.74
C ARG A 175 -19.11 -3.18 -8.86
N ALA A 176 -19.26 -2.55 -10.02
CA ALA A 176 -18.39 -2.76 -11.18
C ALA A 176 -16.91 -2.44 -10.89
N ARG A 177 -16.64 -1.45 -10.02
CA ARG A 177 -15.27 -1.15 -9.54
C ARG A 177 -14.65 -2.32 -8.79
N GLY A 178 -15.43 -3.01 -7.96
CA GLY A 178 -14.98 -4.13 -7.14
C GLY A 178 -13.90 -3.75 -6.11
N GLY A 179 -13.26 -4.77 -5.55
CA GLY A 179 -12.19 -4.59 -4.56
C GLY A 179 -12.67 -4.19 -3.16
N ARG A 180 -11.72 -3.84 -2.29
CA ARG A 180 -11.99 -3.48 -0.88
C ARG A 180 -12.66 -2.13 -0.73
N ASP A 181 -12.31 -1.17 -1.59
CA ASP A 181 -12.88 0.18 -1.54
C ASP A 181 -14.39 0.17 -1.85
N ALA A 182 -14.82 -0.62 -2.83
CA ALA A 182 -16.24 -0.80 -3.11
C ALA A 182 -16.99 -1.45 -1.94
N LEU A 183 -16.38 -2.44 -1.28
CA LEU A 183 -16.96 -3.05 -0.09
C LEU A 183 -17.10 -2.05 1.07
N ALA A 184 -16.13 -1.14 1.23
CA ALA A 184 -16.19 -0.11 2.27
C ALA A 184 -17.39 0.83 2.08
N VAL A 185 -17.74 1.15 0.83
CA VAL A 185 -18.90 1.99 0.49
C VAL A 185 -20.23 1.21 0.58
N LEU A 186 -20.27 -0.04 0.09
CA LEU A 186 -21.51 -0.81 -0.03
C LEU A 186 -21.93 -1.54 1.25
N THR A 187 -20.98 -1.97 2.09
CA THR A 187 -21.29 -2.75 3.30
C THR A 187 -22.22 -2.02 4.28
N PRO A 188 -22.03 -0.72 4.59
CA PRO A 188 -22.94 0.01 5.45
C PRO A 188 -24.37 0.08 4.92
N LEU A 189 -24.55 0.10 3.59
CA LEU A 189 -25.86 0.24 2.94
C LEU A 189 -26.73 -1.01 3.08
N ARG A 190 -26.15 -2.16 3.44
CA ARG A 190 -26.92 -3.39 3.76
C ARG A 190 -27.87 -3.22 4.93
N ALA A 191 -27.62 -2.22 5.80
CA ALA A 191 -28.46 -1.87 6.93
C ALA A 191 -29.38 -0.66 6.65
N SER A 192 -29.54 -0.27 5.38
CA SER A 192 -30.44 0.82 4.99
C SER A 192 -31.89 0.52 5.40
N GLU A 193 -32.60 1.55 5.86
CA GLU A 193 -34.03 1.47 6.16
C GLU A 193 -34.88 1.27 4.90
N VAL A 194 -34.33 1.58 3.73
CA VAL A 194 -34.99 1.40 2.43
C VAL A 194 -34.70 -0.02 1.92
N PRO A 195 -35.70 -0.93 1.85
CA PRO A 195 -35.47 -2.34 1.48
C PRO A 195 -34.79 -2.49 0.12
N LEU A 196 -35.21 -1.66 -0.86
CA LEU A 196 -34.65 -1.65 -2.20
C LEU A 196 -33.13 -1.41 -2.22
N ILE A 197 -32.63 -0.50 -1.38
CA ILE A 197 -31.20 -0.19 -1.27
C ILE A 197 -30.47 -1.31 -0.52
N ALA A 198 -31.05 -1.81 0.57
CA ALA A 198 -30.46 -2.87 1.37
C ALA A 198 -30.26 -4.17 0.57
N GLU A 199 -31.27 -4.56 -0.22
CA GLU A 199 -31.22 -5.74 -1.09
C GLU A 199 -30.20 -5.59 -2.22
N ALA A 200 -30.19 -4.45 -2.91
CA ALA A 200 -29.22 -4.17 -3.97
C ALA A 200 -27.77 -4.17 -3.43
N ALA A 201 -27.54 -3.52 -2.28
CA ALA A 201 -26.23 -3.48 -1.64
C ALA A 201 -25.78 -4.88 -1.18
N ALA A 202 -26.69 -5.69 -0.63
CA ALA A 202 -26.38 -7.05 -0.22
C ALA A 202 -26.00 -7.95 -1.42
N ALA A 203 -26.72 -7.82 -2.53
CA ALA A 203 -26.42 -8.55 -3.77
C ALA A 203 -25.04 -8.15 -4.33
N ALA A 204 -24.77 -6.84 -4.39
CA ALA A 204 -23.49 -6.31 -4.87
C ALA A 204 -22.30 -6.75 -4.01
N VAL A 205 -22.41 -6.65 -2.68
CA VAL A 205 -21.39 -7.13 -1.73
C VAL A 205 -21.14 -8.62 -1.91
N ALA A 206 -22.19 -9.44 -1.99
CA ALA A 206 -22.06 -10.88 -2.17
C ALA A 206 -21.39 -11.28 -3.50
N GLU A 207 -21.54 -10.48 -4.55
CA GLU A 207 -20.83 -10.70 -5.82
C GLU A 207 -19.34 -10.36 -5.73
N ILE A 208 -19.01 -9.20 -5.12
CA ILE A 208 -17.61 -8.79 -4.91
C ILE A 208 -16.88 -9.80 -4.01
N GLU A 209 -17.50 -10.24 -2.92
CA GLU A 209 -16.91 -11.24 -2.01
C GLU A 209 -16.71 -12.59 -2.70
N ARG A 210 -17.66 -13.01 -3.57
CA ARG A 210 -17.52 -14.25 -4.35
C ARG A 210 -16.34 -14.17 -5.31
N SER A 211 -16.16 -13.06 -6.03
CA SER A 211 -15.04 -12.91 -6.96
C SER A 211 -13.70 -12.89 -6.21
N GLN A 212 -13.61 -12.15 -5.10
CA GLN A 212 -12.40 -12.15 -4.25
C GLN A 212 -12.11 -13.52 -3.64
N ALA A 213 -13.13 -14.25 -3.19
CA ALA A 213 -12.97 -15.61 -2.66
C ALA A 213 -12.47 -16.59 -3.74
N MET A 214 -12.90 -16.43 -5.00
CA MET A 214 -12.40 -17.24 -6.11
C MET A 214 -10.91 -16.98 -6.38
N TRP A 215 -10.48 -15.72 -6.38
CA TRP A 215 -9.06 -15.37 -6.48
C TRP A 215 -8.24 -15.89 -5.31
N ALA A 216 -8.75 -15.76 -4.08
CA ALA A 216 -8.09 -16.30 -2.89
C ALA A 216 -7.94 -17.82 -2.95
N ARG A 217 -8.97 -18.55 -3.45
CA ARG A 217 -8.89 -20.00 -3.67
C ARG A 217 -7.83 -20.35 -4.71
N ALA A 218 -7.78 -19.63 -5.84
CA ALA A 218 -6.76 -19.85 -6.86
C ALA A 218 -5.34 -19.61 -6.31
N GLN A 219 -5.15 -18.54 -5.55
CA GLN A 219 -3.89 -18.24 -4.86
C GLN A 219 -3.51 -19.35 -3.86
N ASN A 220 -4.48 -19.84 -3.07
CA ASN A 220 -4.23 -20.92 -2.11
C ASN A 220 -3.87 -22.24 -2.81
N VAL A 221 -4.51 -22.56 -3.94
CA VAL A 221 -4.14 -23.72 -4.76
C VAL A 221 -2.72 -23.55 -5.30
N TRP A 222 -2.36 -22.36 -5.80
CA TRP A 222 -1.01 -22.07 -6.26
C TRP A 222 0.04 -22.23 -5.15
N PHE A 223 -0.23 -21.69 -3.96
CA PHE A 223 0.65 -21.88 -2.80
C PHE A 223 0.72 -23.34 -2.36
N GLY A 224 -0.40 -24.07 -2.38
CA GLY A 224 -0.45 -25.49 -2.10
C GLY A 224 0.37 -26.31 -3.08
N LEU A 225 0.29 -26.02 -4.39
CA LEU A 225 1.10 -26.66 -5.43
C LEU A 225 2.58 -26.32 -5.27
N SER A 226 2.91 -25.05 -5.01
CA SER A 226 4.28 -24.61 -4.78
C SER A 226 4.90 -25.31 -3.58
N LEU A 227 4.28 -25.23 -2.40
CA LEU A 227 4.75 -25.89 -1.18
C LEU A 227 4.79 -27.41 -1.35
N GLY A 228 3.75 -27.98 -1.96
CA GLY A 228 3.67 -29.41 -2.26
C GLY A 228 4.80 -29.88 -3.18
N SER A 229 5.18 -29.09 -4.17
CA SER A 229 6.29 -29.41 -5.08
C SER A 229 7.65 -29.44 -4.36
N VAL A 230 7.88 -28.52 -3.41
CA VAL A 230 9.09 -28.50 -2.60
C VAL A 230 9.15 -29.73 -1.69
N LEU A 231 8.03 -30.06 -1.02
CA LEU A 231 7.93 -31.26 -0.20
C LEU A 231 8.09 -32.54 -1.03
N LEU A 232 7.51 -32.58 -2.23
CA LEU A 232 7.67 -33.69 -3.17
C LEU A 232 9.12 -33.84 -3.61
N LEU A 233 9.80 -32.75 -3.97
CA LEU A 233 11.22 -32.78 -4.34
C LEU A 233 12.09 -33.30 -3.20
N ALA A 234 11.82 -32.84 -1.96
CA ALA A 234 12.51 -33.33 -0.77
C ALA A 234 12.23 -34.83 -0.53
N ALA A 235 10.97 -35.27 -0.64
CA ALA A 235 10.58 -36.67 -0.47
C ALA A 235 11.20 -37.58 -1.54
N VAL A 236 11.26 -37.13 -2.81
CA VAL A 236 11.93 -37.86 -3.90
C VAL A 236 13.43 -37.97 -3.63
N GLY A 237 14.08 -36.90 -3.17
CA GLY A 237 15.48 -36.92 -2.76
C GLY A 237 15.75 -37.97 -1.68
N LEU A 238 14.92 -38.00 -0.64
CA LEU A 238 14.98 -39.00 0.42
C LEU A 238 14.75 -40.43 -0.12
N GLY A 239 13.72 -40.61 -0.95
CA GLY A 239 13.37 -41.89 -1.58
C GLY A 239 14.50 -42.47 -2.44
N ILE A 240 15.18 -41.63 -3.23
CA ILE A 240 16.34 -42.05 -4.04
C ILE A 240 17.50 -42.48 -3.13
N THR A 241 17.80 -41.71 -2.07
CA THR A 241 18.91 -42.06 -1.17
C THR A 241 18.69 -43.39 -0.46
N PHE A 242 17.47 -43.69 -0.01
CA PHE A 242 17.15 -44.98 0.63
C PHE A 242 17.05 -46.11 -0.38
N GLY A 243 16.38 -45.88 -1.52
CA GLY A 243 16.04 -46.93 -2.48
C GLY A 243 17.24 -47.55 -3.19
N VAL A 244 18.31 -46.77 -3.42
CA VAL A 244 19.50 -47.25 -4.15
C VAL A 244 20.56 -47.86 -3.22
N MET A 245 20.68 -47.35 -1.99
CA MET A 245 21.78 -47.75 -1.08
C MET A 245 21.38 -48.76 0.01
N GLY A 246 20.08 -48.96 0.27
CA GLY A 246 19.61 -49.90 1.31
C GLY A 246 20.03 -49.51 2.73
N VAL A 247 20.36 -48.23 2.95
CA VAL A 247 20.88 -47.65 4.19
C VAL A 247 19.98 -46.53 4.66
N ILE A 248 19.74 -46.43 5.98
CA ILE A 248 18.98 -45.33 6.58
C ILE A 248 19.94 -44.20 6.98
N ASN A 249 19.90 -43.07 6.26
CA ASN A 249 20.56 -41.81 6.60
C ASN A 249 19.62 -40.86 7.38
N MET A 250 19.88 -40.68 8.68
CA MET A 250 19.14 -39.70 9.50
C MET A 250 19.68 -38.26 9.41
N ALA A 251 20.88 -38.05 8.89
CA ALA A 251 21.48 -36.71 8.76
C ALA A 251 20.98 -35.93 7.54
N HIS A 252 20.07 -36.48 6.74
CA HIS A 252 19.59 -35.85 5.51
C HIS A 252 19.00 -34.44 5.76
N GLY A 253 18.24 -34.26 6.85
CA GLY A 253 17.70 -32.95 7.23
C GLY A 253 18.79 -31.91 7.49
N GLU A 254 19.95 -32.35 8.00
CA GLU A 254 21.09 -31.47 8.26
C GLU A 254 21.80 -31.03 6.97
N LEU A 255 21.76 -31.85 5.91
CA LEU A 255 22.26 -31.44 4.59
C LEU A 255 21.37 -30.34 3.97
N ILE A 256 20.05 -30.43 4.17
CA ILE A 256 19.11 -29.36 3.77
C ILE A 256 19.40 -28.08 4.57
N MET A 257 19.59 -28.22 5.89
CA MET A 257 19.97 -27.11 6.77
C MET A 257 21.26 -26.43 6.28
N LEU A 258 22.31 -27.20 5.97
CA LEU A 258 23.57 -26.66 5.44
C LEU A 258 23.38 -25.90 4.13
N GLY A 259 22.48 -26.36 3.25
CA GLY A 259 22.09 -25.62 2.06
C GLY A 259 21.47 -24.25 2.39
N ALA A 260 20.52 -24.22 3.33
CA ALA A 260 19.89 -22.97 3.77
C ALA A 260 20.90 -21.99 4.42
N TYR A 261 21.81 -22.48 5.26
CA TYR A 261 22.87 -21.65 5.85
C TYR A 261 23.89 -21.19 4.80
N THR A 262 24.16 -21.98 3.76
CA THR A 262 25.00 -21.54 2.64
C THR A 262 24.36 -20.35 1.91
N THR A 263 23.04 -20.39 1.71
CA THR A 263 22.28 -19.25 1.15
C THR A 263 22.38 -18.02 2.05
N PHE A 264 22.17 -18.19 3.36
CA PHE A 264 22.31 -17.10 4.33
C PHE A 264 23.72 -16.46 4.28
N VAL A 265 24.77 -17.27 4.33
CA VAL A 265 26.16 -16.77 4.27
C VAL A 265 26.44 -16.08 2.94
N THR A 266 25.95 -16.63 1.83
CA THR A 266 26.12 -16.03 0.50
C THR A 266 25.47 -14.65 0.42
N GLN A 267 24.24 -14.51 0.94
CA GLN A 267 23.56 -13.21 1.00
C GLN A 267 24.27 -12.21 1.92
N GLU A 268 24.77 -12.66 3.07
CA GLU A 268 25.48 -11.80 4.01
C GLU A 268 26.79 -11.27 3.40
N LEU A 269 27.53 -12.14 2.71
CA LEU A 269 28.74 -11.75 1.99
C LEU A 269 28.46 -10.75 0.87
N ILE A 270 27.39 -10.97 0.10
CA ILE A 270 26.97 -10.06 -0.97
C ILE A 270 26.56 -8.70 -0.40
N ARG A 271 25.77 -8.67 0.69
CA ARG A 271 25.43 -7.40 1.36
C ARG A 271 26.66 -6.63 1.83
N GLY A 272 27.64 -7.33 2.39
CA GLY A 272 28.86 -6.70 2.92
C GLY A 272 29.85 -6.22 1.85
N HIS A 273 29.95 -6.91 0.72
CA HIS A 273 31.04 -6.68 -0.26
C HIS A 273 30.57 -6.23 -1.65
N ALA A 274 29.34 -6.55 -2.05
CA ALA A 274 28.82 -6.29 -3.40
C ALA A 274 27.29 -6.11 -3.40
N PRO A 275 26.77 -5.02 -2.79
CA PRO A 275 25.32 -4.82 -2.62
C PRO A 275 24.53 -4.77 -3.94
N GLY A 276 25.18 -4.38 -5.05
CA GLY A 276 24.55 -4.38 -6.38
C GLY A 276 24.25 -5.77 -6.96
N LEU A 277 24.74 -6.86 -6.36
CA LEU A 277 24.45 -8.24 -6.77
C LEU A 277 23.39 -8.92 -5.89
N PHE A 278 22.71 -8.17 -5.01
CA PHE A 278 21.74 -8.74 -4.09
C PHE A 278 20.59 -9.46 -4.82
N ASP A 279 20.10 -8.87 -5.92
CA ASP A 279 19.03 -9.44 -6.75
C ASP A 279 19.40 -10.82 -7.33
N TRP A 280 20.70 -11.06 -7.54
CA TRP A 280 21.26 -12.30 -8.07
C TRP A 280 21.70 -13.28 -6.98
N SER A 281 21.55 -12.91 -5.70
CA SER A 281 22.09 -13.68 -4.58
C SER A 281 21.54 -15.10 -4.50
N LEU A 282 20.26 -15.32 -4.79
CA LEU A 282 19.66 -16.66 -4.82
C LEU A 282 20.20 -17.53 -5.96
N ALA A 283 20.43 -16.94 -7.14
CA ALA A 283 21.00 -17.63 -8.30
C ALA A 283 22.45 -18.09 -8.05
N ILE A 284 23.21 -17.32 -7.26
CA ILE A 284 24.57 -17.67 -6.82
C ILE A 284 24.55 -18.68 -5.67
N ALA A 285 23.63 -18.51 -4.73
CA ALA A 285 23.51 -19.38 -3.55
C ALA A 285 23.12 -20.82 -3.94
N ALA A 286 22.24 -21.01 -4.92
CA ALA A 286 21.79 -22.34 -5.33
C ALA A 286 22.94 -23.31 -5.73
N PRO A 287 23.86 -22.96 -6.66
CA PRO A 287 24.99 -23.82 -6.99
C PRO A 287 25.97 -23.97 -5.82
N LEU A 288 26.19 -22.93 -5.01
CA LEU A 288 27.06 -23.03 -3.83
C LEU A 288 26.49 -23.97 -2.78
N ALA A 289 25.20 -23.88 -2.47
CA ALA A 289 24.50 -24.77 -1.56
C ALA A 289 24.58 -26.22 -2.03
N PHE A 290 24.43 -26.48 -3.34
CA PHE A 290 24.62 -27.80 -3.92
C PHE A 290 26.06 -28.32 -3.73
N LEU A 291 27.07 -27.49 -4.01
CA LEU A 291 28.48 -27.88 -3.85
C LEU A 291 28.85 -28.15 -2.39
N VAL A 292 28.37 -27.33 -1.45
CA VAL A 292 28.63 -27.50 -0.01
C VAL A 292 27.94 -28.75 0.51
N ALA A 293 26.63 -28.90 0.27
CA ALA A 293 25.87 -30.05 0.74
C ALA A 293 26.37 -31.36 0.08
N GLY A 294 26.64 -31.32 -1.23
CA GLY A 294 27.21 -32.45 -1.98
C GLY A 294 28.60 -32.81 -1.51
N GLY A 295 29.46 -31.84 -1.22
CA GLY A 295 30.80 -32.05 -0.67
C GLY A 295 30.77 -32.74 0.69
N ILE A 296 29.90 -32.28 1.60
CA ILE A 296 29.69 -32.91 2.92
C ILE A 296 29.10 -34.32 2.75
N GLY A 297 28.15 -34.50 1.84
CA GLY A 297 27.59 -35.82 1.50
C GLY A 297 28.66 -36.80 1.02
N VAL A 298 29.56 -36.38 0.13
CA VAL A 298 30.69 -37.22 -0.35
C VAL A 298 31.66 -37.54 0.78
N ALA A 299 31.93 -36.59 1.67
CA ALA A 299 32.79 -36.81 2.84
C ALA A 299 32.19 -37.85 3.79
N MET A 300 30.88 -37.76 4.06
CA MET A 300 30.16 -38.75 4.86
C MET A 300 30.15 -40.13 4.20
N GLU A 301 29.91 -40.18 2.90
CA GLU A 301 29.88 -41.42 2.13
C GLU A 301 31.22 -42.15 2.20
N ARG A 302 32.30 -41.46 1.84
CA ARG A 302 33.65 -42.04 1.82
C ARG A 302 34.21 -42.32 3.21
N GLY A 303 33.88 -41.48 4.18
CA GLY A 303 34.41 -41.57 5.55
C GLY A 303 33.69 -42.58 6.42
N ILE A 304 32.36 -42.64 6.34
CA ILE A 304 31.53 -43.36 7.32
C ILE A 304 30.70 -44.44 6.62
N VAL A 305 29.81 -44.04 5.71
CA VAL A 305 28.74 -44.91 5.20
C VAL A 305 29.31 -46.11 4.44
N ARG A 306 30.30 -45.90 3.57
CA ARG A 306 30.93 -46.98 2.79
C ARG A 306 31.53 -48.10 3.64
N HIS A 307 31.99 -47.79 4.86
CA HIS A 307 32.58 -48.76 5.77
C HIS A 307 31.54 -49.58 6.56
N LEU A 308 30.27 -49.13 6.53
CA LEU A 308 29.17 -49.72 7.30
C LEU A 308 28.11 -50.38 6.41
N TYR A 309 28.37 -50.51 5.10
CA TYR A 309 27.47 -51.19 4.18
C TYR A 309 27.13 -52.62 4.62
N GLY A 310 25.85 -52.99 4.46
CA GLY A 310 25.31 -54.27 4.93
C GLY A 310 24.93 -54.30 6.42
N ARG A 311 25.19 -53.23 7.19
CA ARG A 311 24.88 -53.12 8.63
C ARG A 311 23.89 -51.97 8.89
N PRO A 312 22.58 -52.16 8.64
CA PRO A 312 21.61 -51.07 8.60
C PRO A 312 21.43 -50.34 9.94
N LEU A 313 21.42 -51.06 11.06
CA LEU A 313 21.28 -50.46 12.40
C LEU A 313 22.48 -49.57 12.77
N GLU A 314 23.68 -49.99 12.39
CA GLU A 314 24.91 -49.25 12.71
C GLU A 314 25.04 -48.00 11.84
N THR A 315 24.61 -48.10 10.60
CA THR A 315 24.61 -46.93 9.72
C THR A 315 23.58 -45.89 10.15
N LEU A 316 22.44 -46.35 10.70
CA LEU A 316 21.47 -45.46 11.34
C LEU A 316 22.07 -44.73 12.54
N LEU A 317 22.74 -45.44 13.46
CA LEU A 317 23.40 -44.83 14.62
C LEU A 317 24.53 -43.87 14.21
N ALA A 318 25.33 -44.24 13.21
CA ALA A 318 26.41 -43.41 12.72
C ALA A 318 25.90 -42.11 12.09
N THR A 319 24.86 -42.19 11.24
CA THR A 319 24.27 -40.99 10.61
C THR A 319 23.51 -40.13 11.60
N TRP A 320 22.90 -40.70 12.64
CA TRP A 320 22.37 -39.92 13.77
C TRP A 320 23.48 -39.16 14.52
N GLY A 321 24.62 -39.81 14.79
CA GLY A 321 25.77 -39.15 15.41
C GLY A 321 26.30 -37.99 14.56
N VAL A 322 26.39 -38.16 13.25
CA VAL A 322 26.75 -37.07 12.33
C VAL A 322 25.73 -35.94 12.38
N SER A 323 24.43 -36.26 12.44
CA SER A 323 23.37 -35.26 12.57
C SER A 323 23.59 -34.36 13.78
N LEU A 324 23.89 -34.95 14.95
CA LEU A 324 24.15 -34.18 16.17
C LEU A 324 25.38 -33.28 16.06
N ILE A 325 26.45 -33.78 15.44
CA ILE A 325 27.66 -32.99 15.21
C ILE A 325 27.32 -31.79 14.32
N LEU A 326 26.63 -32.00 13.20
CA LEU A 326 26.26 -30.92 12.27
C LEU A 326 25.34 -29.88 12.92
N GLN A 327 24.30 -30.32 13.64
CA GLN A 327 23.42 -29.43 14.39
C GLN A 327 24.20 -28.57 15.39
N GLN A 328 25.10 -29.20 16.15
CA GLN A 328 25.88 -28.51 17.17
C GLN A 328 26.91 -27.56 16.55
N THR A 329 27.54 -27.94 15.43
CA THR A 329 28.45 -27.06 14.69
C THR A 329 27.72 -25.81 14.20
N VAL A 330 26.57 -25.96 13.54
CA VAL A 330 25.79 -24.81 13.06
C VAL A 330 25.32 -23.93 14.21
N ARG A 331 24.82 -24.53 15.30
CA ARG A 331 24.42 -23.79 16.50
C ARG A 331 25.59 -23.03 17.14
N SER A 332 26.79 -23.60 17.14
CA SER A 332 27.99 -22.94 17.68
C SER A 332 28.45 -21.77 16.83
N VAL A 333 28.26 -21.83 15.51
CA VAL A 333 28.71 -20.78 14.58
C VAL A 333 27.67 -19.66 14.45
N PHE A 334 26.41 -20.02 14.29
CA PHE A 334 25.33 -19.06 13.97
C PHE A 334 24.43 -18.70 15.16
N GLY A 335 24.57 -19.42 16.28
CA GLY A 335 23.71 -19.29 17.44
C GLY A 335 22.41 -20.10 17.33
N PRO A 336 21.57 -20.10 18.38
CA PRO A 336 20.33 -20.86 18.42
C PRO A 336 19.13 -20.14 17.79
N THR A 337 19.29 -18.89 17.35
CA THR A 337 18.20 -18.09 16.79
C THR A 337 18.01 -18.30 15.29
N ASN A 338 16.77 -18.18 14.83
CA ASN A 338 16.45 -18.26 13.41
C ASN A 338 17.15 -17.14 12.63
N ARG A 339 17.75 -17.49 11.50
CA ARG A 339 18.40 -16.56 10.58
C ARG A 339 17.53 -16.38 9.34
N GLU A 340 17.19 -15.13 9.03
CA GLU A 340 16.35 -14.81 7.88
C GLU A 340 17.19 -14.65 6.61
N VAL A 341 16.68 -15.24 5.52
CA VAL A 341 17.19 -15.05 4.16
C VAL A 341 16.33 -13.96 3.53
N GLY A 342 16.96 -12.90 3.03
CA GLY A 342 16.25 -11.79 2.40
C GLY A 342 15.65 -12.23 1.07
N ASN A 343 14.45 -11.75 0.77
CA ASN A 343 13.89 -11.87 -0.57
C ASN A 343 14.50 -10.74 -1.43
N PRO A 344 15.26 -11.05 -2.50
CA PRO A 344 15.73 -10.05 -3.46
C PRO A 344 14.58 -9.26 -4.08
#